data_AF-A0AAN7RG94-F1
#
_entry.id   AF-A0AAN7RG94-F1
#
_cell.length_a   1.000
_cell.length_b   1.000
_cell.length_c   1.000
_cell.angle_alpha   90.00
_cell.angle_beta   90.00
_cell.angle_gamma   90.00
#
_symmetry.space_group_name_H-M   'P 1'
#
loop_
_entity.id
_entity.type
_entity.pdbx_description
1 polymer ?
#
loop_
_entity_poly.entity_id
_entity_poly.type
_entity_poly.pdbx_seq_one_letter_code
_entity_poly.pdbx_strand_id
1 'polypeptide(L)' 'MKLTHYYSTSDRYVLNGAWNKICKERVLQVNDKVGLYWDPADHALHFSVRQRAFREDGVA' A
#
# COMPACT_ATOMS: atom_id res chain seq x y z
N MET A 1 -2.88 9.38 14.02
CA MET A 1 -1.87 8.85 13.07
C MET A 1 -2.33 9.21 11.66
N LYS A 2 -1.57 10.01 10.90
CA LYS A 2 -1.97 10.53 9.59
C LYS A 2 -1.46 9.59 8.49
N LEU A 3 -2.37 9.04 7.69
CA LEU A 3 -2.05 8.03 6.68
C LEU A 3 -1.56 8.64 5.36
N THR A 4 -2.04 9.85 5.03
CA THR A 4 -1.78 10.53 3.75
C THR A 4 -1.14 11.90 3.93
N HIS A 5 -0.21 12.23 3.04
CA HIS A 5 0.33 13.59 2.87
C HIS A 5 0.02 14.07 1.46
N TYR A 6 -0.56 15.26 1.33
CA TYR A 6 -0.80 15.90 0.04
C TYR A 6 0.40 16.77 -0.32
N TYR A 7 1.06 16.46 -1.44
CA TYR A 7 2.16 17.25 -1.98
C TYR A 7 1.65 18.15 -3.10
N SER A 8 1.40 19.43 -2.78
CA SER A 8 0.86 20.43 -3.70
C SER A 8 1.75 20.67 -4.93
N THR A 9 3.06 20.50 -4.80
CA THR A 9 4.03 20.70 -5.91
C THR A 9 3.92 19.65 -7.01
N SER A 10 3.35 18.49 -6.72
CA SER A 10 3.21 17.37 -7.67
C SER A 10 1.78 16.89 -7.84
N ASP A 11 0.83 17.56 -7.17
CA ASP A 11 -0.58 17.20 -7.07
C ASP A 11 -0.81 15.72 -6.77
N ARG A 12 -0.15 15.22 -5.72
CA ARG A 12 -0.15 13.80 -5.34
C ARG A 12 -0.49 13.59 -3.87
N TYR A 13 -1.24 12.54 -3.61
CA TYR A 13 -1.42 11.98 -2.27
C TYR A 13 -0.43 10.84 -2.08
N VAL A 14 0.36 10.92 -1.01
CA VAL A 14 1.34 9.88 -0.66
C VAL A 14 0.90 9.20 0.62
N LEU A 15 0.78 7.88 0.57
CA LEU A 15 0.65 7.04 1.76
C LEU A 15 2.03 6.97 2.43
N ASN A 16 2.21 7.70 3.53
CA ASN A 16 3.48 7.75 4.26
C ASN A 16 3.32 7.30 5.72
N GLY A 17 4.42 7.13 6.44
CA GLY A 17 4.44 6.73 7.85
C GLY A 17 4.06 5.27 8.02
N ALA A 18 2.79 5.02 8.35
CA ALA A 18 2.22 3.69 8.61
C ALA A 18 2.44 2.70 7.46
N TRP A 19 2.41 3.23 6.23
CA TRP A 19 2.51 2.43 5.01
C TRP A 19 3.81 1.63 4.94
N ASN A 20 4.93 2.21 5.36
CA ASN A 20 6.22 1.50 5.40
C ASN A 20 6.20 0.29 6.35
N LYS A 21 5.49 0.40 7.48
CA LYS A 21 5.30 -0.71 8.42
C LYS A 21 4.44 -1.80 7.79
N ILE A 22 3.34 -1.43 7.14
CA ILE A 22 2.46 -2.35 6.42
C ILE A 22 3.22 -3.11 5.33
N CYS A 23 4.03 -2.43 4.53
CA CYS A 23 4.85 -3.06 3.49
C CYS A 23 5.79 -4.12 4.06
N LYS A 24 6.44 -3.85 5.20
CA LYS A 24 7.30 -4.83 5.87
C LYS A 24 6.52 -6.01 6.42
N GLU A 25 5.44 -5.76 7.16
CA GLU A 25 4.63 -6.82 7.80
C GLU A 25 3.88 -7.72 6.81
N ARG A 26 3.57 -7.21 5.60
CA ARG A 26 2.89 -7.96 4.55
C ARG A 26 3.83 -8.44 3.44
N VAL A 27 5.13 -8.18 3.61
CA VAL A 27 6.20 -8.52 2.66
C VAL A 27 5.82 -8.04 1.26
N LEU A 28 5.38 -6.77 1.17
CA LEU A 28 5.06 -6.13 -0.10
C LEU A 28 6.35 -5.81 -0.84
N GLN A 29 6.37 -6.12 -2.12
CA GLN A 29 7.50 -5.87 -3.01
C GLN A 29 7.10 -4.90 -4.12
N VAL A 30 8.11 -4.35 -4.79
CA VAL A 30 7.90 -3.57 -6.02
C VAL A 30 7.15 -4.48 -7.02
N ASN A 31 6.15 -3.92 -7.69
CA ASN A 31 5.22 -4.61 -8.61
C ASN A 31 4.14 -5.49 -7.97
N ASP A 32 4.05 -5.59 -6.64
CA ASP A 32 2.83 -6.10 -6.00
C ASP A 32 1.65 -5.16 -6.32
N LYS A 33 0.53 -5.71 -6.77
CA LYS A 33 -0.70 -4.93 -6.98
C LYS A 33 -1.53 -4.93 -5.72
N VAL A 34 -1.74 -3.75 -5.16
CA VAL A 34 -2.63 -3.53 -4.01
C VAL A 34 -3.95 -2.92 -4.47
N GLY A 35 -5.05 -3.41 -3.91
CA GLY A 35 -6.36 -2.78 -4.04
C GLY A 35 -6.61 -1.89 -2.83
N LEU A 36 -7.08 -0.67 -3.07
CA LEU A 36 -7.52 0.28 -2.04
C LEU A 36 -9.03 0.48 -2.17
N TYR A 37 -9.72 0.54 -1.03
CA TYR A 37 -11.16 0.77 -0.98
C TYR A 37 -11.50 1.66 0.20
N TRP A 38 -12.24 2.75 -0.05
CA TRP A 38 -12.79 3.59 1.02
C TRP A 38 -14.18 3.08 1.37
N ASP A 39 -14.36 2.65 2.61
CA ASP A 39 -15.67 2.28 3.14
C ASP A 39 -16.27 3.48 3.88
N PRO A 40 -17.38 4.05 3.38
CA PRO A 40 -18.01 5.20 4.01
C PRO A 40 -18.74 4.87 5.32
N ALA A 41 -19.07 3.59 5.57
CA ALA A 41 -19.83 3.19 6.75
C ALA A 41 -18.94 3.12 8.00
N ASP A 42 -17.68 2.69 7.85
CA ASP A 42 -16.70 2.61 8.94
C ASP A 42 -15.68 3.77 8.93
N HIS A 43 -15.77 4.65 7.93
CA HIS A 43 -14.83 5.74 7.68
C HIS A 43 -13.36 5.28 7.59
N ALA A 44 -13.14 4.10 7.01
CA ALA A 44 -11.81 3.49 6.89
C ALA A 44 -11.37 3.29 5.43
N LEU A 45 -10.05 3.39 5.24
CA LEU A 45 -9.40 2.98 4.00
C LEU A 45 -8.89 1.55 4.15
N HIS A 46 -9.56 0.62 3.49
CA HIS A 46 -9.19 -0.78 3.41
C HIS A 46 -8.12 -1.00 2.34
N PHE A 47 -7.21 -1.94 2.60
CA PHE A 47 -6.25 -2.39 1.60
C PHE A 47 -6.22 -3.92 1.50
N SER A 48 -5.86 -4.41 0.32
CA SER A 48 -5.69 -5.84 0.03
C SER A 48 -4.54 -6.04 -0.95
N VAL A 49 -3.85 -7.18 -0.86
CA VAL A 49 -2.88 -7.59 -1.88
C VAL A 49 -3.62 -8.42 -2.92
N ARG A 50 -3.75 -7.90 -4.14
CA ARG A 50 -4.54 -8.52 -5.22
C ARG A 50 -3.71 -9.45 -6.10
N GLN A 51 -2.45 -9.09 -6.32
CA GLN A 51 -1.52 -9.89 -7.11
C GLN A 51 -0.10 -9.69 -6.56
N ARG A 52 0.62 -10.79 -6.38
CA ARG A 52 2.05 -10.75 -6.06
C ARG A 52 2.87 -10.56 -7.34
N ALA A 53 3.94 -9.79 -7.24
CA ALA A 53 4.98 -9.77 -8.25
C ALA A 53 5.50 -11.19 -8.47
N PHE A 54 5.91 -11.49 -9.71
CA PHE A 54 6.60 -12.74 -9.99
C PHE A 54 7.85 -12.81 -9.11
N ARG A 55 7.96 -13.88 -8.33
CA ARG A 55 9.15 -14.17 -7.53
C ARG A 55 9.94 -15.17 -8.35
N GLU A 56 11.12 -14.79 -8.82
CA GLU A 56 12.16 -15.79 -9.09
C GLU A 56 12.56 -16.34 -7.73
N ASP A 57 11.78 -17.31 -7.25
CA ASP A 57 12.18 -18.09 -6.10
C ASP A 57 13.45 -18.81 -6.53
N GLY A 58 14.57 -18.43 -5.91
CA GLY A 58 15.85 -19.08 -6.11
C GLY A 58 15.67 -20.60 -5.97
N VAL A 59 16.12 -21.30 -7.01
CA VAL A 59 16.45 -22.74 -7.08
C VAL A 59 16.24 -23.48 -5.76
N ALA A 60 15.21 -24.33 -5.73
CA ALA A 60 15.09 -25.41 -4.74
C ALA A 60 16.20 -26.45 -4.92
#